data_AF-A0A9D9SPU1-F1
#
_entry.id   AF-A0A9D9SPU1-F1
#
_cell.length_a   1.000
_cell.length_b   1.000
_cell.length_c   1.000
_cell.angle_alpha   90.00
_cell.angle_beta   90.00
_cell.angle_gamma   90.00
#
_symmetry.space_group_name_H-M   'P 1'
#
loop_
_entity.id
_entity.type
_entity.pdbx_description
1 polymer ?
#
loop_
_entity_poly.entity_id
_entity_poly.type
_entity_poly.pdbx_seq_one_letter_code
_entity_poly.pdbx_strand_id
1 'polypeptide(L)'
;MKHGPVSAALMLFSVLSVFSVQADELSSATEHLVRQIREAERQLRQFPAYEEDAPGAYAHLMRMLRRSLEEQFLQDPDYPFFRVLDDWVREGGDNPDQRYLFARLKGGERYRVWGNVGSAHAVELQLYEGQPWA
;
A
#
# COMPACT_ATOMS: atom_id res chain seq x y z
N MET A 1 17.69 -29.96 -48.22
CA MET A 1 17.42 -29.72 -46.79
C MET A 1 16.01 -29.14 -46.67
N LYS A 2 15.07 -29.87 -46.06
CA LYS A 2 13.68 -29.44 -45.85
C LYS A 2 13.57 -28.82 -44.45
N HIS A 3 13.20 -27.54 -44.35
CA HIS A 3 12.88 -26.89 -43.08
C HIS A 3 11.46 -27.31 -42.65
N GLY A 4 11.35 -28.02 -41.53
CA GLY A 4 10.06 -28.39 -40.92
C GLY A 4 9.51 -27.27 -40.02
N PRO A 5 8.18 -27.17 -39.84
CA PRO A 5 7.55 -26.13 -39.05
C PRO A 5 7.64 -26.49 -37.56
N VAL A 6 8.70 -26.04 -36.89
CA VAL A 6 8.77 -26.04 -35.42
C VAL A 6 8.72 -24.59 -34.99
N SER A 7 7.56 -24.04 -34.63
CA SER A 7 7.53 -22.82 -33.79
C SER A 7 6.18 -22.38 -33.23
N ALA A 8 5.02 -22.68 -33.83
CA ALA A 8 3.77 -22.10 -33.30
C ALA A 8 3.25 -22.79 -32.03
N ALA A 9 3.28 -24.13 -31.98
CA ALA A 9 2.67 -24.90 -30.89
C ALA A 9 3.43 -24.82 -29.55
N LEU A 10 4.78 -24.77 -29.57
CA LEU A 10 5.59 -24.66 -28.36
C LEU A 10 5.49 -23.27 -27.69
N MET A 11 5.38 -22.20 -28.49
CA MET A 11 5.17 -20.86 -27.95
C MET A 11 3.79 -20.72 -27.31
N LEU A 12 2.73 -21.25 -27.94
CA LEU A 12 1.38 -21.25 -27.37
C LEU A 12 1.30 -22.01 -26.03
N PHE A 13 1.95 -23.17 -25.92
CA PHE A 13 1.95 -23.96 -24.68
C PHE A 13 2.72 -23.26 -23.55
N SER A 14 3.85 -22.61 -23.86
CA SER A 14 4.65 -21.88 -22.88
C SER A 14 3.92 -20.64 -22.36
N VAL A 15 3.24 -19.91 -23.26
CA VAL A 15 2.44 -18.73 -22.90
C VAL A 15 1.24 -19.14 -22.04
N LEU A 16 0.49 -20.18 -22.41
CA LEU A 16 -0.65 -20.67 -21.61
C LEU A 16 -0.25 -21.14 -20.21
N SER A 17 0.92 -21.77 -20.06
CA SER A 17 1.47 -22.21 -18.77
C SER A 17 1.85 -21.04 -17.85
N VAL A 18 2.47 -19.99 -18.40
CA VAL A 18 2.80 -18.77 -17.62
C VAL A 18 1.52 -18.06 -17.16
N PHE A 19 0.51 -17.96 -18.03
CA PHE A 19 -0.77 -17.37 -17.66
C PHE A 19 -1.50 -18.19 -16.57
N SER A 20 -1.44 -19.52 -16.59
CA SER A 20 -2.06 -20.35 -15.55
C SER A 20 -1.35 -20.22 -14.20
N VAL A 21 -0.01 -20.22 -14.19
CA VAL A 21 0.77 -20.05 -12.95
C VAL A 21 0.53 -18.66 -12.34
N GLN A 22 0.51 -17.61 -13.16
CA GLN A 22 0.23 -16.25 -12.70
C GLN A 22 -1.21 -16.07 -12.21
N ALA A 23 -2.19 -16.74 -12.83
CA ALA A 23 -3.57 -16.75 -12.36
C ALA A 23 -3.70 -17.41 -10.97
N ASP A 24 -2.97 -18.50 -10.74
CA ASP A 24 -2.94 -19.18 -9.44
C ASP A 24 -2.26 -18.32 -8.35
N GLU A 25 -1.19 -17.59 -8.70
CA GLU A 25 -0.53 -16.65 -7.78
C GLU A 25 -1.43 -15.48 -7.37
N LEU A 26 -2.15 -14.87 -8.32
CA LEU A 26 -3.08 -13.78 -8.03
C LEU A 26 -4.26 -14.24 -7.16
N SER A 27 -4.78 -15.44 -7.42
CA SER A 27 -5.82 -16.04 -6.57
C SER A 27 -5.30 -16.25 -5.15
N SER A 28 -4.11 -16.85 -4.99
CA SER A 28 -3.47 -17.06 -3.69
C SER A 28 -3.21 -15.74 -2.93
N ALA A 29 -2.77 -14.70 -3.63
CA ALA A 29 -2.58 -13.36 -3.05
C ALA A 29 -3.91 -12.75 -2.58
N THR A 30 -4.98 -12.90 -3.36
CA THR A 30 -6.33 -12.44 -3.00
C THR A 30 -6.85 -13.16 -1.76
N GLU A 31 -6.68 -14.49 -1.70
CA GLU A 31 -7.03 -15.28 -0.51
C GLU A 31 -6.21 -14.85 0.72
N HIS A 32 -4.92 -14.55 0.53
CA HIS A 32 -4.09 -14.04 1.60
C HIS A 32 -4.60 -12.69 2.13
N LEU A 33 -4.95 -11.75 1.25
CA LEU A 33 -5.53 -10.47 1.65
C LEU A 33 -6.82 -10.65 2.45
N VAL A 34 -7.73 -11.52 2.01
CA VAL A 34 -8.98 -11.81 2.74
C VAL A 34 -8.69 -12.38 4.13
N ARG A 35 -7.68 -13.26 4.26
CA ARG A 35 -7.26 -13.78 5.58
C ARG A 35 -6.72 -12.69 6.50
N GLN A 36 -5.91 -11.77 5.98
CA GLN A 36 -5.37 -10.65 6.76
C GLN A 36 -6.48 -9.70 7.24
N ILE A 37 -7.46 -9.38 6.38
CA ILE A 37 -8.62 -8.55 6.77
C ILE A 37 -9.42 -9.23 7.89
N ARG A 38 -9.64 -10.55 7.82
CA ARG A 38 -10.34 -11.31 8.87
C ARG A 38 -9.54 -11.39 10.18
N GLU A 39 -8.22 -11.46 10.11
CA GLU A 39 -7.38 -11.41 11.32
C GLU A 39 -7.43 -10.02 11.96
N ALA A 40 -7.29 -8.95 11.17
CA ALA A 40 -7.43 -7.59 11.65
C ALA A 40 -8.81 -7.34 12.29
N GLU A 41 -9.89 -7.88 11.71
CA GLU A 41 -11.22 -7.85 12.33
C GLU A 41 -11.27 -8.58 13.68
N ARG A 42 -10.65 -9.75 13.81
CA ARG A 42 -10.58 -10.48 15.09
C ARG A 42 -9.86 -9.67 16.16
N GLN A 43 -8.74 -9.05 15.80
CA GLN A 43 -7.97 -8.20 16.71
C GLN A 43 -8.78 -6.95 17.11
N LEU A 44 -9.44 -6.31 16.14
CA LEU A 44 -10.30 -5.16 16.37
C LEU A 44 -11.38 -5.43 17.42
N ARG A 45 -11.98 -6.62 17.39
CA ARG A 45 -13.01 -7.06 18.36
C ARG A 45 -12.48 -7.26 19.78
N GLN A 46 -11.16 -7.37 19.98
CA GLN A 46 -10.55 -7.55 21.29
C GLN A 46 -10.30 -6.21 22.01
N PHE A 47 -10.43 -5.08 21.32
CA PHE A 47 -10.26 -3.77 21.93
C PHE A 47 -11.43 -3.45 22.87
N PRO A 48 -11.18 -2.92 24.08
CA PRO A 48 -12.24 -2.61 25.05
C PRO A 48 -13.33 -1.68 24.49
N ALA A 49 -12.96 -0.71 23.66
CA ALA A 49 -13.87 0.26 23.06
C ALA A 49 -14.74 -0.32 21.92
N TYR A 50 -14.51 -1.57 21.50
CA TYR A 50 -15.26 -2.17 20.39
C TYR A 50 -16.76 -2.27 20.69
N GLU A 51 -17.13 -2.62 21.92
CA GLU A 51 -18.55 -2.74 22.30
C GLU A 51 -19.26 -1.37 22.34
N GLU A 52 -18.51 -0.29 22.55
CA GLU A 52 -19.03 1.08 22.62
C GLU A 52 -19.30 1.65 21.21
N ASP A 53 -18.47 1.31 20.22
CA ASP A 53 -18.59 1.81 18.84
C ASP A 53 -18.09 0.79 17.78
N ALA A 54 -18.81 -0.32 17.65
CA ALA A 54 -18.52 -1.31 16.61
C ALA A 54 -18.56 -0.70 15.17
N PRO A 55 -19.52 0.17 14.80
CA PRO A 55 -19.52 0.81 13.48
C PRO A 55 -18.26 1.65 13.22
N GLY A 56 -17.82 2.45 14.19
CA GLY A 56 -16.60 3.24 14.09
C GLY A 56 -15.35 2.36 13.97
N ALA A 57 -15.33 1.24 14.67
CA ALA A 57 -14.26 0.25 14.58
C ALA A 57 -14.13 -0.30 13.14
N TYR A 58 -15.24 -0.72 12.51
CA TYR A 58 -15.21 -1.18 11.11
C TYR A 58 -14.88 -0.06 10.13
N ALA A 59 -15.35 1.16 10.38
CA ALA A 59 -14.98 2.32 9.57
C ALA A 59 -13.47 2.57 9.64
N HIS A 60 -12.85 2.44 10.81
CA HIS A 60 -11.41 2.53 10.98
C HIS A 60 -10.67 1.42 10.19
N LEU A 61 -11.12 0.16 10.28
CA LEU A 61 -10.54 -0.95 9.50
C LEU A 61 -10.56 -0.66 8.00
N MET A 62 -11.68 -0.15 7.46
CA MET A 62 -11.79 0.18 6.04
C MET A 62 -10.92 1.36 5.63
N ARG A 63 -10.79 2.38 6.49
CA ARG A 63 -9.87 3.51 6.29
C ARG A 63 -8.42 3.04 6.20
N MET A 64 -8.00 2.15 7.09
CA MET A 64 -6.64 1.60 7.11
C MET A 64 -6.35 0.73 5.89
N LEU A 65 -7.32 -0.10 5.46
CA LEU A 65 -7.20 -0.90 4.24
C LEU A 65 -7.02 0.02 3.01
N ARG A 66 -7.88 1.02 2.86
CA ARG A 66 -7.79 1.98 1.75
C ARG A 66 -6.44 2.68 1.73
N ARG A 67 -6.00 3.23 2.87
CA ARG A 67 -4.69 3.88 3.02
C ARG A 67 -3.57 2.96 2.54
N SER A 68 -3.55 1.73 3.03
CA SER A 68 -2.52 0.73 2.71
C SER A 68 -2.49 0.39 1.22
N LEU A 69 -3.65 0.23 0.59
CA LEU A 69 -3.73 -0.03 -0.85
C LEU A 69 -3.18 1.16 -1.65
N GLU A 70 -3.62 2.37 -1.32
CA GLU A 70 -3.15 3.58 -2.00
C GLU A 70 -1.63 3.78 -1.80
N GLU A 71 -1.09 3.44 -0.64
CA GLU A 71 0.35 3.44 -0.38
C GLU A 71 1.13 2.45 -1.25
N GLN A 72 0.65 1.20 -1.33
CA GLN A 72 1.36 0.17 -2.08
C GLN A 72 1.25 0.38 -3.59
N PHE A 73 0.13 0.91 -4.09
CA PHE A 73 -0.09 1.07 -5.53
C PHE A 73 0.37 2.41 -6.09
N LEU A 74 0.27 3.50 -5.34
CA LEU A 74 0.57 4.84 -5.86
C LEU A 74 2.00 5.27 -5.57
N GLN A 75 2.64 4.75 -4.52
CA GLN A 75 3.97 5.23 -4.11
C GLN A 75 5.10 4.36 -4.65
N ASP A 76 5.38 4.55 -5.94
CA ASP A 76 6.58 4.02 -6.58
C ASP A 76 7.85 4.75 -6.05
N PRO A 77 8.80 4.04 -5.41
CA PRO A 77 10.04 4.65 -4.91
C PRO A 77 10.98 5.20 -5.99
N ASP A 78 10.83 4.76 -7.24
CA ASP A 78 11.61 5.28 -8.38
C ASP A 78 11.01 6.61 -8.90
N TYR A 79 9.72 6.88 -8.61
CA TYR A 79 9.02 8.12 -8.97
C TYR A 79 8.30 8.74 -7.76
N PRO A 80 9.04 9.12 -6.70
CA PRO A 80 8.42 9.53 -5.45
C PRO A 80 7.72 10.88 -5.58
N PHE A 81 6.57 10.98 -4.93
CA PHE A 81 5.87 12.24 -4.71
C PHE A 81 5.28 12.27 -3.31
N PHE A 82 5.12 13.47 -2.77
CA PHE A 82 4.45 13.66 -1.48
C PHE A 82 2.96 13.40 -1.60
N ARG A 83 2.49 12.37 -0.91
CA ARG A 83 1.08 12.09 -0.73
C ARG A 83 0.58 12.68 0.56
N VAL A 84 -0.59 13.31 0.51
CA VAL A 84 -1.30 13.81 1.68
C VAL A 84 -1.95 12.64 2.42
N LEU A 85 -1.67 12.52 3.71
CA LEU A 85 -2.55 11.77 4.62
C LEU A 85 -3.73 12.71 4.91
N ASP A 86 -4.87 12.41 4.31
CA ASP A 86 -6.08 13.23 4.44
C ASP A 86 -6.83 12.92 5.74
N ASP A 87 -7.88 13.69 5.99
CA ASP A 87 -8.71 13.61 7.20
C ASP A 87 -9.46 12.28 7.38
N TRP A 88 -9.51 11.45 6.33
CA TRP A 88 -10.08 10.12 6.36
C TRP A 88 -9.14 9.08 6.95
N VAL A 89 -7.83 9.32 6.91
CA VAL A 89 -6.82 8.45 7.51
C VAL A 89 -6.52 8.96 8.90
N ARG A 90 -6.86 8.16 9.92
CA ARG A 90 -6.58 8.47 11.33
C ARG A 90 -5.90 7.28 11.96
N GLU A 91 -4.63 7.44 12.29
CA GLU A 91 -3.74 6.42 12.85
C GLU A 91 -3.64 6.52 14.36
N GLY A 92 -4.16 7.60 14.95
CA GLY A 92 -4.14 7.84 16.38
C GLY A 92 -2.95 8.70 16.77
N GLY A 93 -3.22 9.85 17.39
CA GLY A 93 -2.20 10.87 17.67
C GLY A 93 -1.99 11.86 16.52
N ASP A 94 -2.80 11.79 15.46
CA ASP A 94 -2.79 12.76 14.36
C ASP A 94 -3.10 14.17 14.89
N ASN A 95 -2.27 15.14 14.53
CA ASN A 95 -2.54 16.54 14.84
C ASN A 95 -3.45 17.14 13.76
N PRO A 96 -4.70 17.55 14.09
CA PRO A 96 -5.63 18.08 13.10
C PRO A 96 -5.18 19.40 12.46
N ASP A 97 -4.23 20.11 13.08
CA ASP A 97 -3.65 21.35 12.54
C ASP A 97 -2.46 21.08 11.60
N GLN A 98 -1.99 19.83 11.51
CA GLN A 98 -0.87 19.44 10.67
C GLN A 98 -1.35 18.79 9.37
N ARG A 99 -0.64 19.13 8.29
CA ARG A 99 -0.79 18.47 7.00
C ARG A 99 0.36 17.50 6.79
N TYR A 100 0.12 16.23 7.06
CA TYR A 100 1.13 15.19 6.87
C TYR A 100 1.29 14.84 5.40
N LEU A 101 2.55 14.78 4.99
CA LEU A 101 2.97 14.41 3.65
C LEU A 101 4.01 13.31 3.78
N PHE A 102 3.90 12.27 2.95
CA PHE A 102 4.90 11.20 2.94
C PHE A 102 5.18 10.73 1.52
N ALA A 103 6.38 10.22 1.32
CA ALA A 103 6.83 9.63 0.07
C ALA A 103 7.75 8.45 0.40
N ARG A 104 7.53 7.31 -0.27
CA ARG A 104 8.48 6.18 -0.21
C ARG A 104 9.73 6.51 -1.00
N LEU A 105 10.88 6.25 -0.41
CA LEU A 105 12.19 6.49 -1.01
C LEU A 105 12.94 5.17 -1.13
N LYS A 106 13.84 5.09 -2.11
CA LYS A 106 14.80 4.01 -2.26
C LYS A 106 16.12 4.42 -1.61
N GLY A 107 16.61 3.59 -0.70
CA GLY A 107 17.89 3.83 -0.04
C GLY A 107 19.05 3.88 -1.04
N GLY A 108 20.05 4.71 -0.76
CA GLY A 108 21.24 4.88 -1.60
C GLY A 108 21.08 5.86 -2.77
N GLU A 109 19.86 6.31 -3.06
CA GLU A 109 19.60 7.31 -4.09
C GLU A 109 19.69 8.75 -3.55
N ARG A 110 19.75 9.73 -4.46
CA ARG A 110 19.77 11.16 -4.12
C ARG A 110 18.49 11.84 -4.57
N TYR A 111 17.80 12.47 -3.62
CA TYR A 111 16.54 13.17 -3.86
C TYR A 111 16.67 14.67 -3.61
N ARG A 112 15.80 15.45 -4.25
CA ARG A 112 15.64 16.89 -4.00
C ARG A 112 14.19 17.18 -3.64
N VAL A 113 13.98 17.75 -2.45
CA VAL A 113 12.71 18.38 -2.07
C VAL A 113 12.76 19.84 -2.49
N TRP A 114 11.75 20.30 -3.22
CA TRP A 114 11.65 21.68 -3.69
C TRP A 114 10.18 22.10 -3.82
N GLY A 115 9.90 23.40 -3.73
CA GLY A 115 8.55 23.95 -3.77
C GLY A 115 8.45 25.27 -3.03
N ASN A 116 7.24 25.66 -2.66
CA ASN A 116 6.95 26.85 -1.85
C ASN A 116 6.26 26.42 -0.54
N VAL A 117 6.75 26.91 0.60
CA VAL A 117 6.16 26.65 1.92
C VAL A 117 4.84 27.41 2.13
N GLY A 118 4.52 28.37 1.26
CA GLY A 118 3.31 29.16 1.28
C GLY A 118 3.20 29.97 2.57
N SER A 119 2.07 29.83 3.24
CA SER A 119 1.78 30.46 4.53
C SER A 119 1.95 29.51 5.72
N ALA A 120 2.64 28.38 5.55
CA ALA A 120 2.87 27.45 6.65
C ALA A 120 3.72 28.12 7.73
N HIS A 121 3.30 28.00 9.00
CA HIS A 121 4.06 28.53 10.14
C HIS A 121 5.40 27.78 10.32
N ALA A 122 5.39 26.47 10.09
CA ALA A 122 6.57 25.62 10.17
C ALA A 122 6.49 24.49 9.13
N VAL A 123 7.65 24.01 8.69
CA VAL A 123 7.78 22.81 7.87
C VAL A 123 8.85 21.93 8.50
N GLU A 124 8.48 20.69 8.78
CA GLU A 124 9.38 19.68 9.31
C GLU A 124 9.52 18.53 8.30
N LEU A 125 10.75 18.03 8.15
CA LEU A 125 11.06 16.88 7.31
C LEU A 125 11.69 15.81 8.17
N GLN A 126 11.10 14.63 8.15
CA GLN A 126 11.58 13.46 8.88
C GLN A 126 11.87 12.34 7.90
N LEU A 127 12.97 11.63 8.12
CA LEU A 127 13.33 10.45 7.35
C LEU A 127 13.24 9.24 8.26
N TYR A 128 12.54 8.23 7.78
CA TYR A 128 12.37 6.97 8.46
C TYR A 128 12.92 5.82 7.63
N GLU A 129 13.53 4.85 8.31
CA GLU A 129 13.95 3.58 7.72
C GLU A 129 13.15 2.44 8.36
N GLY A 130 12.76 1.45 7.55
CA GLY A 130 12.00 0.30 8.03
C GLY A 130 10.54 0.64 8.37
N GLN A 131 10.06 0.12 9.49
CA GLN A 131 8.73 0.40 10.03
C GLN A 131 8.89 1.18 11.34
N PRO A 132 8.94 2.51 11.29
CA PRO A 132 9.23 3.34 12.46
C PRO A 132 8.14 3.34 13.54
N TRP A 133 7.00 2.70 13.27
CA TRP A 133 5.84 2.54 14.15
C TRP A 133 5.55 1.07 14.51
N ALA A 134 6.44 0.14 14.16
CA ALA A 134 6.31 -1.28 14.50
C ALA A 134 6.85 -1.61 15.91
#